data_AF-G3AEZ3-F1
#
_entry.id   AF-G3AEZ3-F1
#
_cell.length_a   1.000
_cell.length_b   1.000
_cell.length_c   1.000
_cell.angle_alpha   90.00
_cell.angle_beta   90.00
_cell.angle_gamma   90.00
#
_symmetry.space_group_name_H-M   'P 1'
#
loop_
_entity.id
_entity.type
_entity.pdbx_description
1 polymer ?
#
loop_
_entity_poly.entity_id
_entity_poly.type
_entity_poly.pdbx_seq_one_letter_code
_entity_poly.pdbx_strand_id
1 'polypeptide(L)'
;MSQPLAERRFSSLDILSNYLKLDIRAYQRTYEGAYTRTAIGCLSFSILIIKMFSKEFLPVGTVYTMYGTLLYFLGVYQTNRVDRFYVPSKQMEMFKTAGDTVLMLTVFSLCSYIAVLALILRI
;
A
#
# COMPACT_ATOMS: atom_id res chain seq x y z
N MET A 1 52.72 -22.80 18.22
CA MET A 1 51.77 -23.08 19.32
C MET A 1 50.41 -23.33 18.69
N SER A 2 50.10 -24.59 18.40
CA SER A 2 48.86 -25.03 17.75
C SER A 2 47.74 -25.12 18.79
N GLN A 3 46.64 -24.38 18.59
CA GLN A 3 45.47 -24.47 19.46
C GLN A 3 44.83 -25.86 19.36
N PRO A 4 44.39 -26.47 20.48
CA PRO A 4 43.67 -27.74 20.43
C PRO A 4 42.34 -27.53 19.70
N LEU A 5 42.14 -28.28 18.61
CA LEU A 5 40.88 -28.31 17.86
C LEU A 5 39.79 -28.79 18.82
N ALA A 6 38.92 -27.88 19.26
CA ALA A 6 37.74 -28.24 20.02
C ALA A 6 36.97 -29.31 19.24
N GLU A 7 36.82 -30.49 19.84
CA GLU A 7 36.21 -31.66 19.23
C GLU A 7 34.76 -31.32 18.83
N ARG A 8 34.56 -31.08 17.53
CA ARG A 8 33.24 -30.74 16.98
C ARG A 8 32.35 -31.96 17.15
N ARG A 9 31.37 -31.89 18.06
CA ARG A 9 30.34 -32.94 18.21
C ARG A 9 29.74 -33.28 16.85
N PHE A 10 29.78 -34.56 16.49
CA PHE A 10 29.19 -35.08 15.27
C PHE A 10 27.70 -34.70 15.23
N SER A 11 27.32 -33.86 14.27
CA SER A 11 25.91 -33.58 14.01
C SER A 11 25.31 -34.76 13.25
N SER A 12 24.00 -35.01 13.40
CA SER A 12 23.30 -35.98 12.53
C SER A 12 23.48 -35.65 11.04
N LEU A 13 23.77 -34.38 10.71
CA LEU A 13 24.08 -33.93 9.37
C LEU A 13 25.44 -34.44 8.88
N ASP A 14 26.38 -34.78 9.77
CA ASP A 14 27.73 -35.24 9.39
C ASP A 14 27.79 -36.66 8.83
N ILE A 15 26.73 -37.45 9.05
CA ILE A 15 26.51 -38.77 8.47
C ILE A 15 26.15 -38.65 6.98
N LEU A 16 25.62 -37.50 6.54
CA LEU A 16 25.24 -37.27 5.15
C LEU A 16 26.46 -36.96 4.28
N SER A 17 26.41 -37.46 3.06
CA SER A 17 27.38 -37.16 2.00
C SER A 17 27.49 -35.64 1.75
N ASN A 18 28.68 -35.18 1.32
CA ASN A 18 28.94 -33.76 1.12
C ASN A 18 27.96 -33.08 0.14
N TYR A 19 27.52 -33.79 -0.90
CA TYR A 19 26.57 -33.26 -1.88
C TYR A 19 25.18 -33.00 -1.25
N LEU A 20 24.71 -33.93 -0.40
CA LEU A 20 23.38 -33.83 0.22
C LEU A 20 23.32 -32.70 1.26
N LYS A 21 24.44 -32.41 1.94
CA LYS A 21 24.55 -31.23 2.83
C LYS A 21 24.37 -29.91 2.08
N LEU A 22 24.90 -29.81 0.85
CA LEU A 22 24.77 -28.62 0.01
C LEU A 22 23.32 -28.43 -0.44
N ASP A 23 22.66 -29.50 -0.88
CA ASP A 23 21.26 -29.46 -1.32
C ASP A 23 20.31 -29.08 -0.18
N ILE A 24 20.49 -29.66 1.01
CA ILE A 24 19.68 -29.30 2.19
C ILE A 24 19.89 -27.83 2.57
N ARG A 25 21.13 -27.33 2.55
CA ARG A 25 21.40 -25.91 2.85
C ARG A 25 20.78 -24.98 1.81
N ALA A 26 20.89 -25.34 0.52
CA ALA A 26 20.29 -24.58 -0.57
C ALA A 26 18.76 -24.56 -0.45
N TYR A 27 18.15 -25.71 -0.11
CA TYR A 27 16.73 -25.83 0.18
C TYR A 27 16.32 -24.96 1.38
N GLN A 28 17.02 -25.01 2.51
CA GLN A 28 16.69 -24.17 3.67
C GLN A 28 16.78 -22.66 3.37
N ARG A 29 17.83 -22.22 2.66
CA ARG A 29 17.98 -20.80 2.29
C ARG A 29 16.89 -20.30 1.35
N THR A 30 16.36 -21.17 0.49
CA THR A 30 15.38 -20.80 -0.53
C THR A 30 13.96 -21.05 -0.08
N TYR A 31 13.67 -22.26 0.39
CA TYR A 31 12.36 -22.71 0.82
C TYR A 31 12.01 -22.12 2.19
N GLU A 32 12.73 -22.45 3.27
CA GLU A 32 12.41 -21.94 4.60
C GLU A 32 12.45 -20.40 4.63
N GLY A 33 13.42 -19.79 3.94
CA GLY A 33 13.52 -18.33 3.80
C GLY A 33 12.35 -17.68 3.04
N ALA A 34 11.86 -18.29 1.97
CA ALA A 34 10.72 -17.76 1.21
C ALA A 34 9.41 -17.90 1.98
N TYR A 35 9.15 -19.05 2.61
CA TYR A 35 7.93 -19.28 3.38
C TYR A 35 7.88 -18.42 4.64
N THR A 36 8.98 -18.27 5.37
CA THR A 36 9.02 -17.40 6.56
C THR A 36 8.76 -15.94 6.21
N ARG A 37 9.41 -15.42 5.16
CA ARG A 37 9.16 -14.04 4.69
C ARG A 37 7.73 -13.83 4.24
N THR A 38 7.18 -14.79 3.51
CA THR A 38 5.79 -14.73 3.02
C THR A 38 4.79 -14.82 4.18
N ALA A 39 5.00 -15.74 5.12
CA ALA A 39 4.17 -15.88 6.30
C ALA A 39 4.18 -14.62 7.17
N ILE A 40 5.35 -14.03 7.40
CA ILE A 40 5.48 -12.75 8.11
C ILE A 40 4.75 -11.63 7.35
N GLY A 41 4.87 -11.58 6.01
CA GLY A 41 4.16 -10.62 5.17
C GLY A 41 2.63 -10.74 5.30
N CYS A 42 2.11 -11.97 5.17
CA CYS A 42 0.69 -12.26 5.33
C CYS A 42 0.19 -11.94 6.74
N LEU A 43 0.96 -12.29 7.77
CA LEU A 43 0.62 -12.01 9.17
C LEU A 43 0.60 -10.51 9.45
N SER A 44 1.59 -9.78 8.95
CA SER A 44 1.67 -8.32 9.09
C SER A 44 0.50 -7.63 8.40
N PHE A 45 0.16 -8.08 7.19
CA PHE A 45 -0.96 -7.52 6.43
C PHE A 45 -2.31 -7.83 7.08
N SER A 46 -2.47 -9.03 7.65
CA SER A 46 -3.66 -9.41 8.42
C SER A 46 -3.88 -8.49 9.62
N ILE A 47 -2.82 -8.18 10.40
CA ILE A 47 -2.89 -7.23 11.52
C ILE A 47 -3.28 -5.83 11.04
N LEU A 48 -2.74 -5.37 9.91
CA LEU A 48 -3.10 -4.08 9.31
C LEU A 48 -4.61 -4.05 9.00
N ILE A 49 -5.12 -5.07 8.31
CA ILE A 49 -6.54 -5.18 7.95
C ILE A 49 -7.42 -5.19 9.21
N ILE A 50 -7.09 -6.01 10.20
CA ILE A 50 -7.84 -6.08 11.47
C ILE A 50 -7.87 -4.71 12.15
N LYS A 51 -6.73 -4.01 12.16
CA LYS A 51 -6.63 -2.67 12.75
C LYS A 51 -7.45 -1.65 11.96
N MET A 52 -7.45 -1.70 10.63
CA MET A 52 -8.25 -0.85 9.76
C MET A 52 -9.77 -1.01 9.99
N PHE A 53 -10.24 -2.22 10.29
CA PHE A 53 -11.65 -2.48 10.60
C PHE A 53 -12.04 -2.18 12.06
N SER A 54 -11.11 -1.75 12.90
CA SER A 54 -11.41 -1.33 14.27
C SER A 54 -12.22 -0.03 14.29
N LYS A 55 -13.05 0.15 15.32
CA LYS A 55 -13.90 1.34 15.51
C LYS A 55 -13.10 2.65 15.52
N GLU A 56 -11.84 2.58 15.97
CA GLU A 56 -10.90 3.71 15.98
C GLU A 56 -10.60 4.25 14.57
N PHE A 57 -10.65 3.40 13.53
CA PHE A 57 -10.35 3.79 12.14
C PHE A 57 -11.59 4.13 11.33
N LEU A 58 -12.80 3.93 11.88
CA LEU A 58 -14.04 4.36 11.23
C LEU A 58 -14.04 5.85 10.88
N PRO A 59 -13.59 6.77 11.74
CA PRO A 59 -13.53 8.19 11.40
C PRO A 59 -12.61 8.46 10.19
N VAL A 60 -11.45 7.80 10.09
CA VAL A 60 -10.56 7.91 8.91
C VAL A 60 -11.28 7.45 7.64
N GLY A 61 -11.93 6.28 7.71
CA GLY A 61 -12.73 5.76 6.59
C GLY A 61 -13.84 6.71 6.16
N THR A 62 -14.56 7.32 7.11
CA THR A 62 -15.64 8.27 6.81
C THR A 62 -15.14 9.52 6.09
N VAL A 63 -13.97 10.07 6.47
CA VAL A 63 -13.36 11.23 5.80
C VAL A 63 -13.04 10.88 4.34
N TYR A 64 -12.47 9.71 4.07
CA TYR A 64 -12.19 9.26 2.70
C TYR A 64 -13.45 8.99 1.87
N THR A 65 -14.50 8.43 2.46
CA THR A 65 -15.79 8.24 1.77
C THR A 65 -16.43 9.58 1.39
N MET A 66 -16.41 10.55 2.30
CA MET A 66 -16.88 11.91 2.02
C MET A 66 -16.05 12.59 0.93
N TYR A 67 -14.72 12.47 1.02
CA TYR A 67 -13.81 12.97 -0.02
C TYR A 67 -14.10 12.34 -1.39
N GLY A 68 -14.21 11.01 -1.48
CA GLY A 68 -14.52 10.31 -2.73
C GLY A 68 -15.88 10.69 -3.31
N THR A 69 -16.88 10.92 -2.47
CA THR A 69 -18.21 11.37 -2.88
C THR A 69 -18.16 12.79 -3.46
N LEU A 70 -17.42 13.70 -2.82
CA LEU A 70 -17.14 15.04 -3.34
C LEU A 70 -16.44 14.99 -4.71
N LEU A 71 -15.43 14.11 -4.86
CA LEU A 71 -14.76 13.91 -6.14
C LEU A 71 -15.69 13.42 -7.23
N TYR A 72 -16.57 12.48 -6.91
CA TYR A 72 -17.57 11.97 -7.84
C TYR A 72 -18.51 13.10 -8.32
N PHE A 73 -19.06 13.90 -7.39
CA PHE A 73 -19.92 15.02 -7.76
C PHE A 73 -19.19 16.10 -8.57
N LEU A 74 -17.93 16.40 -8.23
CA LEU A 74 -17.10 17.30 -9.03
C LEU A 74 -16.86 16.76 -10.44
N GLY A 75 -16.63 15.45 -10.58
CA GLY A 75 -16.49 14.79 -11.87
C GLY A 75 -17.76 14.91 -12.72
N VAL A 76 -18.92 14.59 -12.15
CA VAL A 76 -20.22 14.73 -12.85
C VAL A 76 -20.48 16.18 -13.25
N TYR A 77 -20.20 17.14 -12.35
CA TYR A 77 -20.34 18.56 -12.64
C TYR A 77 -19.40 19.00 -13.77
N GLN A 78 -18.17 18.49 -13.79
CA GLN A 78 -17.20 18.80 -14.84
C GLN A 78 -17.63 18.23 -16.20
N THR A 79 -18.15 17.00 -16.25
CA THR A 79 -18.69 16.40 -17.48
C THR A 79 -19.85 17.22 -18.04
N ASN A 80 -20.80 17.62 -17.20
CA ASN A 80 -21.93 18.47 -17.62
C ASN A 80 -21.50 19.82 -18.21
N ARG A 81 -20.38 20.39 -17.71
CA ARG A 81 -19.80 21.61 -18.29
C ARG A 81 -19.17 21.35 -19.65
N VAL A 82 -18.41 20.26 -19.79
CA VAL A 82 -17.76 19.88 -21.05
C VAL A 82 -18.78 19.69 -22.17
N ASP A 83 -19.87 18.97 -21.91
CA ASP A 83 -20.94 18.74 -22.91
C ASP A 83 -21.62 20.04 -23.38
N ARG A 84 -21.75 21.04 -22.49
CA ARG A 84 -22.30 22.37 -22.83
C ARG A 84 -21.37 23.20 -23.72
N PHE A 85 -20.07 22.95 -23.72
CA PHE A 85 -19.10 23.62 -24.59
C PHE A 85 -18.95 22.91 -25.94
N TYR A 86 -19.17 21.59 -26.01
CA TYR A 86 -19.06 20.78 -27.22
C TYR A 86 -20.39 20.69 -28.00
N VAL A 87 -21.05 21.82 -28.24
CA VAL A 87 -22.27 21.86 -29.06
C VAL A 87 -21.87 22.25 -30.49
N PRO A 88 -21.90 21.33 -31.48
CA PRO A 88 -21.42 21.60 -32.83
C PRO A 88 -22.18 22.71 -33.57
N SER A 89 -23.37 23.11 -33.10
CA SER A 89 -24.17 24.20 -33.68
C SER A 89 -23.78 25.61 -33.22
N LYS A 90 -22.95 25.75 -32.17
CA LYS A 90 -22.40 27.03 -31.72
C LYS A 90 -20.87 26.93 -31.78
N GLN A 91 -20.27 27.42 -32.85
CA GLN A 91 -18.81 27.60 -33.02
C GLN A 91 -18.26 28.64 -32.02
N MET A 92 -18.32 28.35 -30.72
CA MET A 92 -17.72 29.15 -29.66
C MET A 92 -16.52 28.37 -29.12
N GLU A 93 -15.39 28.47 -29.83
CA GLU A 93 -14.12 27.85 -29.41
C GLU A 93 -13.47 28.66 -28.29
N MET A 94 -13.97 28.53 -27.05
CA MET A 94 -13.25 29.00 -25.87
C MET A 94 -12.91 27.79 -25.00
N PHE A 95 -11.79 27.13 -25.32
CA PHE A 95 -11.24 26.05 -24.52
C PHE A 95 -10.75 26.58 -23.17
N LYS A 96 -11.62 26.63 -22.15
CA LYS A 96 -11.19 26.87 -20.78
C LYS A 96 -10.59 25.56 -20.24
N THR A 97 -9.27 25.53 -20.09
CA THR A 97 -8.55 24.40 -19.48
C THR A 97 -9.05 24.12 -18.07
N ALA A 98 -9.03 22.84 -17.66
CA ALA A 98 -9.55 22.38 -16.37
C ALA A 98 -8.75 22.86 -15.13
N GLY A 99 -7.80 23.78 -15.30
CA GLY A 99 -6.86 24.23 -14.26
C GLY A 99 -7.55 24.76 -12.99
N ASP A 100 -8.68 25.45 -13.15
CA ASP A 100 -9.49 25.98 -12.04
C ASP A 100 -10.08 24.84 -11.16
N THR A 101 -10.64 23.82 -11.81
CA THR A 101 -11.18 22.62 -11.14
C THR A 101 -10.06 21.80 -10.49
N VAL A 102 -8.89 21.70 -11.14
CA VAL A 102 -7.71 21.02 -10.60
C VAL A 102 -7.17 21.74 -9.36
N LEU A 103 -7.18 23.07 -9.36
CA LEU A 103 -6.73 23.86 -8.22
C LEU A 103 -7.68 23.68 -7.02
N MET A 104 -9.00 23.72 -7.24
CA MET A 104 -9.99 23.39 -6.20
C MET A 104 -9.81 21.97 -5.66
N LEU A 105 -9.59 20.99 -6.54
CA LEU A 105 -9.34 19.61 -6.18
C LEU A 105 -8.10 19.46 -5.29
N THR A 106 -7.03 20.17 -5.63
CA THR A 106 -5.77 20.15 -4.88
C THR A 106 -5.96 20.69 -3.46
N VAL A 107 -6.71 21.77 -3.30
CA VAL A 107 -7.03 22.35 -1.98
C VAL A 107 -7.86 21.37 -1.15
N PHE A 108 -8.92 20.79 -1.73
CA PHE A 108 -9.74 19.78 -1.03
C PHE A 108 -8.93 18.53 -0.63
N SER A 109 -8.03 18.08 -1.50
CA SER A 109 -7.13 16.96 -1.23
C SER A 109 -6.20 17.26 -0.05
N LEU A 110 -5.60 18.44 -0.04
CA LEU A 110 -4.74 18.92 1.05
C LEU A 110 -5.49 18.99 2.39
N CYS A 111 -6.69 19.57 2.40
CA CYS A 111 -7.53 19.64 3.61
C CYS A 111 -7.90 18.24 4.13
N SER A 112 -8.24 17.31 3.23
CA SER A 112 -8.55 15.92 3.59
C SER A 112 -7.33 15.22 4.22
N TYR A 113 -6.14 15.38 3.64
CA TYR A 113 -4.92 14.80 4.19
C TYR A 113 -4.54 15.39 5.56
N ILE A 114 -4.70 16.70 5.75
CA ILE A 114 -4.48 17.34 7.05
C ILE A 114 -5.47 16.79 8.08
N ALA A 115 -6.74 16.65 7.72
CA ALA A 115 -7.77 16.10 8.60
C ALA A 115 -7.46 14.65 9.02
N VAL A 116 -7.04 13.80 8.07
CA VAL A 116 -6.63 12.42 8.34
C VAL A 116 -5.39 12.39 9.23
N LEU A 117 -4.39 13.24 8.96
CA LEU A 117 -3.17 13.31 9.77
C LEU A 117 -3.47 13.72 11.21
N ALA A 118 -4.32 14.73 11.41
CA ALA A 118 -4.76 15.14 12.74
C ALA A 118 -5.54 14.02 13.46
N LEU A 119 -6.37 13.27 12.71
CA LEU A 119 -7.15 12.15 13.26
C LEU A 119 -6.24 10.99 13.67
N ILE A 120 -5.24 10.65 12.85
CA ILE A 120 -4.23 9.63 13.16
C ILE A 120 -3.38 10.04 14.36
N LEU A 121 -3.02 11.31 14.51
CA LEU A 121 -2.26 11.79 15.67
C LEU A 121 -3.10 11.85 16.96
N ARG A 122 -4.43 11.85 16.85
CA ARG A 122 -5.35 11.89 17.99
C ARG A 122 -5.74 10.49 18.49
N ILE A 123 -5.73 9.48 17.61
CA ILE A 123 -5.92 8.07 17.93
C ILE A 123 -4.67 7.52 18.64
#